data_AF-A0A7K3Y309-F1
#
_entry.id   AF-A0A7K3Y309-F1
#
_cell.length_a   1.000
_cell.length_b   1.000
_cell.length_c   1.000
_cell.angle_alpha   90.00
_cell.angle_beta   90.00
_cell.angle_gamma   90.00
#
_symmetry.space_group_name_H-M   'P 1'
#
loop_
_entity.id
_entity.type
_entity.pdbx_description
1 polymer ?
#
loop_
_entity_poly.entity_id
_entity_poly.type
_entity_poly.pdbx_seq_one_letter_code
_entity_poly.pdbx_strand_id
1 'polypeptide(L)'
;MAFLKRSPWLLHYDASSCNGCDIEVLACLTPFYDVERFGIINTGNPKHADLLLITGGVNEKNREVVKNLYEQMPEPKVVIAIGACAATGGIFRECYNIVGGIDRVIPVDVYVPGCAARPEQIIDGVVTALGILEEKREKMGGATNAKEEARRVEGVGETT
;
A
#
# COMPACT_ATOMS: atom_id res chain seq x y z
N MET A 1 -15.65 -1.82 -15.46
CA MET A 1 -16.18 -1.00 -14.33
C MET A 1 -15.04 -0.22 -13.70
N ALA A 2 -14.94 1.11 -13.88
CA ALA A 2 -13.73 1.93 -13.68
C ALA A 2 -13.65 2.74 -12.35
N PHE A 3 -14.35 2.32 -11.29
CA PHE A 3 -14.59 3.20 -10.13
C PHE A 3 -13.45 3.28 -9.10
N LEU A 4 -12.65 2.23 -8.87
CA LEU A 4 -11.65 2.21 -7.78
C LEU A 4 -10.52 3.25 -7.91
N LYS A 5 -10.09 3.59 -9.14
CA LYS A 5 -9.08 4.64 -9.35
C LYS A 5 -9.54 6.01 -8.84
N ARG A 6 -10.85 6.22 -8.74
CA ARG A 6 -11.47 7.50 -8.35
C ARG A 6 -11.90 7.52 -6.88
N SER A 7 -11.74 6.42 -6.16
CA SER A 7 -12.12 6.30 -4.76
C SER A 7 -11.23 5.31 -3.97
N PRO A 8 -9.89 5.39 -4.08
CA PRO A 8 -8.98 4.49 -3.37
C PRO A 8 -8.93 4.83 -1.87
N TRP A 9 -9.01 3.83 -1.00
CA TRP A 9 -8.91 4.07 0.45
C TRP A 9 -7.51 3.69 0.93
N LEU A 10 -6.89 4.58 1.71
CA LEU A 10 -5.56 4.35 2.25
C LEU A 10 -5.60 4.00 3.73
N LEU A 11 -4.72 3.10 4.14
CA LEU A 11 -4.36 2.88 5.53
C LEU A 11 -2.94 3.38 5.72
N HIS A 12 -2.76 4.38 6.57
CA HIS A 12 -1.43 4.80 7.04
C HIS A 12 -1.06 4.03 8.30
N TYR A 13 0.15 3.47 8.31
CA TYR A 13 0.74 2.84 9.49
C TYR A 13 2.14 3.39 9.77
N ASP A 14 2.35 3.74 11.04
CA ASP A 14 3.65 4.10 11.60
C ASP A 14 4.38 2.83 12.04
N ALA A 15 5.42 2.45 11.29
CA ALA A 15 6.28 1.32 11.58
C ALA A 15 7.57 1.75 12.30
N SER A 16 7.50 2.55 13.37
CA SER A 16 8.65 3.10 14.13
C SER A 16 9.33 4.28 13.44
N SER A 17 8.51 5.18 12.93
CA SER A 17 8.88 6.50 12.43
C SER A 17 9.29 7.42 13.57
N CYS A 18 10.07 8.47 13.23
CA CYS A 18 10.35 9.59 14.14
C CYS A 18 9.27 10.69 14.07
N ASN A 19 8.08 10.36 13.54
CA ASN A 19 6.97 11.25 13.26
C ASN A 19 7.20 12.27 12.13
N GLY A 20 8.41 12.37 11.57
CA GLY A 20 8.71 13.27 10.47
C GLY A 20 7.89 12.99 9.21
N CYS A 21 7.92 11.76 8.70
CA CYS A 21 7.12 11.40 7.52
C CYS A 21 5.62 11.32 7.83
N ASP A 22 5.23 11.02 9.07
CA ASP A 22 3.82 10.99 9.48
C ASP A 22 3.18 12.37 9.41
N ILE A 23 3.89 13.40 9.86
CA ILE A 23 3.43 14.79 9.76
C ILE A 23 3.23 15.18 8.29
N GLU A 24 4.14 14.77 7.40
CA GLU A 24 4.03 15.06 5.96
C GLU A 24 2.88 14.28 5.29
N VAL A 25 2.61 13.04 5.73
CA VAL A 25 1.42 12.28 5.31
C VAL A 25 0.14 12.98 5.78
N LEU A 26 0.10 13.45 7.03
CA LEU A 26 -1.04 14.23 7.54
C LEU A 26 -1.19 15.57 6.82
N ALA A 27 -0.07 16.22 6.46
CA ALA A 27 -0.09 17.45 5.68
C ALA A 27 -0.77 17.25 4.32
N CYS A 28 -0.60 16.09 3.67
CA CYS A 28 -1.29 15.75 2.43
C CYS A 28 -2.83 15.79 2.54
N LEU A 29 -3.38 15.52 3.74
CA LEU A 29 -4.81 15.56 4.03
C LEU A 29 -5.32 16.96 4.38
N THR A 30 -4.44 17.95 4.54
CA THR A 30 -4.85 19.33 4.85
C THR A 30 -5.29 20.07 3.59
N PRO A 31 -6.10 21.14 3.71
CA PRO A 31 -6.63 21.88 2.56
C PRO A 31 -5.59 22.48 1.60
N PHE A 32 -4.34 22.62 2.04
CA PHE A 32 -3.27 23.16 1.19
C PHE A 32 -2.86 22.18 0.09
N TYR A 33 -2.77 20.89 0.43
CA TYR A 33 -2.38 19.82 -0.50
C TYR A 33 -3.57 19.00 -1.00
N ASP A 34 -4.63 18.89 -0.19
CA ASP A 34 -5.95 18.36 -0.52
C ASP A 34 -5.93 17.08 -1.37
N VAL A 35 -5.29 16.04 -0.85
CA VAL A 35 -5.24 14.73 -1.53
C VAL A 35 -6.62 14.07 -1.65
N GLU A 36 -7.58 14.47 -0.79
CA GLU A 36 -8.95 13.96 -0.82
C GLU A 36 -9.69 14.30 -2.11
N ARG A 37 -9.27 15.35 -2.84
CA ARG A 37 -9.83 15.70 -4.15
C ARG A 37 -9.70 14.58 -5.19
N PHE A 38 -8.74 13.68 -5.01
CA PHE A 38 -8.58 12.48 -5.86
C PHE A 38 -9.44 11.29 -5.42
N GLY A 39 -10.31 11.49 -4.42
CA GLY A 39 -11.13 10.44 -3.80
C GLY A 39 -10.38 9.57 -2.81
N ILE A 40 -9.19 10.01 -2.39
CA ILE A 40 -8.33 9.32 -1.44
C ILE A 40 -8.80 9.66 -0.03
N ILE A 41 -9.15 8.65 0.77
CA ILE A 41 -9.46 8.87 2.19
C ILE A 41 -8.60 7.98 3.08
N ASN A 42 -8.19 8.49 4.22
CA ASN A 42 -7.49 7.70 5.24
C ASN A 42 -8.51 6.94 6.10
N THR A 43 -8.45 5.60 6.08
CA THR A 43 -9.30 4.70 6.86
C THR A 43 -8.51 4.06 7.99
N GLY A 44 -9.17 3.85 9.13
CA GLY A 44 -8.58 3.16 10.28
C GLY A 44 -8.72 1.63 10.23
N ASN A 45 -9.43 1.07 9.25
CA ASN A 45 -9.67 -0.37 9.15
C ASN A 45 -8.96 -0.97 7.93
N PRO A 46 -7.99 -1.89 8.12
CA PRO A 46 -7.28 -2.54 7.00
C PRO A 46 -8.21 -3.26 6.04
N LYS A 47 -9.35 -3.79 6.52
CA LYS A 47 -10.30 -4.53 5.67
C LYS A 47 -11.00 -3.66 4.63
N HIS A 48 -10.93 -2.34 4.77
CA HIS A 48 -11.54 -1.38 3.83
C HIS A 48 -10.49 -0.66 2.98
N ALA A 49 -9.19 -0.92 3.19
CA ALA A 49 -8.12 -0.21 2.52
C ALA A 49 -7.65 -0.93 1.27
N ASP A 50 -7.40 -0.16 0.21
CA ASP A 50 -6.79 -0.62 -1.03
C ASP A 50 -5.28 -0.30 -1.08
N LEU A 51 -4.87 0.77 -0.39
CA LEU A 51 -3.49 1.24 -0.32
C LEU A 51 -2.96 1.13 1.11
N LEU A 52 -1.74 0.60 1.26
CA LEU A 52 -1.03 0.56 2.54
C LEU A 52 0.16 1.53 2.49
N LEU A 53 0.03 2.67 3.15
CA LEU A 53 1.13 3.61 3.35
C LEU A 53 1.87 3.25 4.63
N ILE A 54 3.16 2.97 4.52
CA ILE A 54 4.01 2.71 5.69
C ILE A 54 5.10 3.76 5.77
N THR A 55 5.24 4.32 6.96
CA THR A 55 6.30 5.25 7.35
C THR A 55 7.19 4.60 8.41
N GLY A 56 8.44 5.05 8.51
CA GLY A 56 9.38 4.50 9.49
C GLY A 56 10.01 3.16 9.09
N GLY A 57 11.01 2.75 9.86
CA GLY A 57 11.76 1.51 9.61
C GLY A 57 11.25 0.36 10.46
N VAL A 58 10.81 -0.72 9.81
CA VAL A 58 10.27 -1.90 10.50
C VAL A 58 11.31 -2.49 11.46
N ASN A 59 10.87 -2.75 12.68
CA ASN A 59 11.67 -3.33 13.74
C ASN A 59 11.15 -4.73 14.11
N GLU A 60 11.92 -5.46 14.91
CA GLU A 60 11.55 -6.84 15.27
C GLU A 60 10.22 -6.93 16.03
N LYS A 61 9.82 -5.86 16.75
CA LYS A 61 8.57 -5.83 17.52
C LYS A 61 7.32 -5.60 16.67
N ASN A 62 7.42 -4.80 15.62
CA ASN A 62 6.27 -4.41 14.79
C ASN A 62 6.20 -5.17 13.45
N ARG A 63 7.21 -5.98 13.12
CA ARG A 63 7.23 -6.83 11.92
C ARG A 63 5.95 -7.65 11.74
N GLU A 64 5.54 -8.38 12.77
CA GLU A 64 4.34 -9.21 12.70
C GLU A 64 3.07 -8.37 12.59
N VAL A 65 3.05 -7.16 13.16
CA VAL A 65 1.91 -6.24 13.03
C VAL A 65 1.77 -5.78 11.58
N VAL A 66 2.87 -5.36 10.94
CA VAL A 66 2.89 -4.94 9.54
C VAL A 66 2.41 -6.07 8.62
N LYS A 67 2.89 -7.30 8.86
CA LYS A 67 2.48 -8.48 8.10
C LYS A 67 0.98 -8.76 8.26
N ASN A 68 0.47 -8.72 9.49
CA ASN A 68 -0.95 -8.92 9.78
C ASN A 68 -1.85 -7.85 9.14
N LEU A 69 -1.41 -6.59 9.10
CA LEU A 69 -2.16 -5.52 8.43
C LEU A 69 -2.24 -5.80 6.93
N TYR A 70 -1.13 -6.15 6.30
CA TYR A 70 -1.08 -6.50 4.89
C TYR A 70 -1.96 -7.72 4.56
N GLU A 71 -1.93 -8.76 5.39
CA GLU A 71 -2.73 -9.98 5.19
C GLU A 71 -4.24 -9.73 5.34
N GLN A 72 -4.65 -8.80 6.21
CA GLN A 72 -6.06 -8.46 6.42
C GLN A 72 -6.66 -7.57 5.33
N MET A 73 -5.83 -6.92 4.52
CA MET A 73 -6.30 -6.09 3.42
C MET A 73 -6.83 -6.95 2.26
N PRO A 74 -8.00 -6.60 1.69
CA PRO A 74 -8.54 -7.28 0.53
C PRO A 74 -7.63 -7.11 -0.69
N GLU A 75 -7.71 -8.04 -1.63
CA GLU A 75 -7.08 -7.91 -2.94
C GLU A 75 -8.07 -7.26 -3.93
N PRO A 76 -7.62 -6.40 -4.86
CA PRO A 76 -6.23 -5.99 -5.11
C PRO A 76 -5.75 -4.90 -4.14
N LYS A 77 -4.51 -5.02 -3.66
CA LYS A 77 -3.86 -4.01 -2.80
C LYS A 77 -2.49 -3.55 -3.30
N VAL A 78 -2.09 -2.36 -2.85
CA VAL A 78 -0.78 -1.75 -3.20
C VAL A 78 -0.10 -1.21 -1.94
N VAL A 79 1.21 -1.46 -1.83
CA VAL A 79 2.03 -1.03 -0.68
C VAL A 79 2.98 0.09 -1.08
N ILE A 80 2.99 1.16 -0.29
CA ILE A 80 3.80 2.36 -0.50
C ILE A 80 4.72 2.55 0.71
N ALA A 81 6.03 2.52 0.48
CA ALA A 81 7.05 2.79 1.49
C ALA A 81 7.46 4.27 1.44
N ILE A 82 7.25 5.01 2.52
CA ILE A 82 7.50 6.46 2.58
C ILE A 82 8.69 6.78 3.46
N GLY A 83 9.70 7.40 2.84
CA GLY A 83 10.91 7.88 3.49
C GLY A 83 12.05 6.87 3.47
N ALA A 84 13.24 7.36 3.79
CA ALA A 84 14.48 6.59 3.75
C ALA A 84 14.47 5.39 4.73
N CYS A 85 13.84 5.58 5.90
CA CYS A 85 13.69 4.52 6.90
C CYS A 85 12.81 3.37 6.40
N ALA A 86 11.68 3.69 5.75
CA ALA A 86 10.77 2.71 5.16
C ALA A 86 11.41 1.96 3.98
N ALA A 87 12.17 2.68 3.14
CA ALA A 87 12.80 2.11 1.96
C ALA A 87 14.00 1.19 2.28
N THR A 88 14.88 1.59 3.21
CA THR A 88 16.17 0.88 3.41
C THR A 88 16.57 0.69 4.86
N GLY A 89 15.76 1.14 5.82
CA GLY A 89 16.14 1.30 7.23
C GLY A 89 16.80 2.65 7.53
N GLY A 90 17.14 3.44 6.50
CA GLY A 90 17.68 4.79 6.63
C GLY A 90 18.95 4.83 7.48
N ILE A 91 19.05 5.84 8.34
CA ILE A 91 20.19 6.00 9.28
C ILE A 91 20.26 4.86 10.31
N PHE A 92 19.16 4.13 10.54
CA PHE A 92 19.07 3.05 11.52
C PHE A 92 19.29 1.66 10.92
N ARG A 93 19.71 1.56 9.65
CA ARG A 93 19.87 0.30 8.92
C ARG A 93 20.80 -0.71 9.62
N GLU A 94 21.82 -0.22 10.33
CA GLU A 94 22.80 -1.06 11.04
C GLU A 94 22.43 -1.29 12.52
N CYS A 95 21.32 -0.71 13.00
CA CYS A 95 20.87 -0.92 14.37
C CYS A 95 20.31 -2.33 14.56
N TYR A 96 20.63 -2.95 15.70
CA TYR A 96 20.29 -4.34 16.03
C TYR A 96 18.80 -4.67 15.98
N ASN A 97 17.94 -3.66 16.19
CA ASN A 97 16.49 -3.82 16.28
C ASN A 97 15.76 -3.59 14.95
N ILE A 98 16.42 -3.02 13.94
CA ILE A 98 15.82 -2.67 12.65
C ILE A 98 16.01 -3.83 11.68
N VAL A 99 14.91 -4.30 11.10
CA VAL A 99 14.92 -5.41 10.14
C VAL A 99 15.51 -4.95 8.80
N GLY A 100 15.41 -3.66 8.48
CA GLY A 100 15.87 -3.03 7.26
C GLY A 100 14.74 -2.28 6.56
N GLY A 101 14.70 -2.34 5.22
CA GLY A 101 13.55 -1.89 4.45
C GLY A 101 12.31 -2.76 4.69
N ILE A 102 11.14 -2.20 4.40
CA ILE A 102 9.84 -2.90 4.52
C ILE A 102 9.76 -4.12 3.59
N ASP A 103 10.50 -4.10 2.49
CA ASP A 103 10.61 -5.16 1.48
C ASP A 103 11.05 -6.51 2.04
N ARG A 104 11.70 -6.51 3.21
CA ARG A 104 12.06 -7.73 3.94
C ARG A 104 10.88 -8.41 4.63
N VAL A 105 9.75 -7.71 4.76
CA VAL A 105 8.58 -8.17 5.53
C VAL A 105 7.36 -8.35 4.64
N ILE A 106 7.05 -7.37 3.78
CA ILE A 106 5.94 -7.42 2.83
C ILE A 106 6.39 -6.89 1.46
N PRO A 107 5.74 -7.30 0.35
CA PRO A 107 6.08 -6.76 -0.97
C PRO A 107 5.76 -5.26 -1.02
N VAL A 108 6.70 -4.46 -1.52
CA VAL A 108 6.53 -3.02 -1.73
C VAL A 108 6.38 -2.75 -3.22
N ASP A 109 5.38 -1.97 -3.59
CA ASP A 109 5.10 -1.60 -4.98
C ASP A 109 5.70 -0.24 -5.35
N VAL A 110 5.63 0.74 -4.42
CA VAL A 110 6.11 2.11 -4.64
C VAL A 110 6.99 2.56 -3.49
N TYR A 111 8.12 3.19 -3.83
CA TYR A 111 9.01 3.83 -2.86
C TYR A 111 8.99 5.35 -3.05
N VAL A 112 8.72 6.08 -1.97
CA VAL A 112 8.79 7.54 -1.94
C VAL A 112 10.05 7.97 -1.19
N PRO A 113 11.10 8.45 -1.87
CA PRO A 113 12.35 8.85 -1.20
C PRO A 113 12.19 10.17 -0.44
N GLY A 114 12.80 10.26 0.76
CA GLY A 114 12.84 11.49 1.56
C GLY A 114 13.22 11.27 3.04
N CYS A 115 13.56 12.35 3.77
CA CYS A 115 13.85 12.32 5.21
C CYS A 115 13.65 13.70 5.86
N ALA A 116 12.42 14.19 6.06
CA ALA A 116 11.14 13.58 5.68
C ALA A 116 10.83 13.74 4.18
N ALA A 117 9.95 12.92 3.63
CA ALA A 117 9.48 13.06 2.24
C ALA A 117 8.53 14.25 2.15
N ARG A 118 8.69 15.11 1.14
CA ARG A 118 7.80 16.27 0.97
C ARG A 118 6.38 15.80 0.61
N PRO A 119 5.33 16.54 0.99
CA PRO A 119 3.95 16.17 0.68
C PRO A 119 3.70 15.96 -0.82
N GLU A 120 4.32 16.77 -1.70
CA GLU A 120 4.17 16.62 -3.14
C GLU A 120 4.76 15.30 -3.65
N GLN A 121 5.86 14.83 -3.05
CA GLN A 121 6.45 13.53 -3.38
C GLN A 121 5.59 12.37 -2.88
N ILE A 122 4.94 12.53 -1.73
CA ILE A 122 3.99 11.55 -1.19
C ILE A 122 2.80 11.44 -2.13
N ILE A 123 2.24 12.58 -2.58
CA ILE A 123 1.11 12.62 -3.52
C ILE A 123 1.48 11.96 -4.85
N ASP A 124 2.65 12.26 -5.41
CA ASP A 124 3.13 11.63 -6.64
C ASP A 124 3.31 10.11 -6.50
N GLY A 125 3.82 9.67 -5.34
CA GLY A 125 3.89 8.25 -4.99
C GLY A 125 2.52 7.59 -4.93
N VAL A 126 1.53 8.25 -4.33
CA VAL A 126 0.16 7.74 -4.27
C VAL A 126 -0.46 7.68 -5.67
N VAL A 127 -0.30 8.72 -6.49
CA VAL A 127 -0.81 8.73 -7.89
C VAL A 127 -0.19 7.58 -8.70
N THR A 128 1.11 7.33 -8.53
CA THR A 128 1.80 6.19 -9.15
C THR A 128 1.20 4.86 -8.67
N ALA A 129 0.93 4.73 -7.37
CA ALA A 129 0.30 3.55 -6.79
C ALA A 129 -1.11 3.28 -7.36
N LEU A 130 -1.87 4.33 -7.71
CA LEU A 130 -3.18 4.16 -8.36
C LEU A 130 -3.10 3.50 -9.74
N GLY A 131 -2.04 3.79 -10.50
CA GLY A 131 -1.78 3.11 -11.78
C GLY A 131 -1.53 1.62 -11.57
N ILE A 132 -0.68 1.27 -10.59
CA ILE A 132 -0.37 -0.12 -10.25
C ILE A 132 -1.62 -0.87 -9.74
N LEU A 133 -2.46 -0.20 -8.94
CA LEU A 133 -3.70 -0.78 -8.42
C LEU A 133 -4.66 -1.16 -9.57
N GLU A 134 -4.77 -0.29 -10.58
CA GLU A 134 -5.56 -0.53 -11.79
C GLU A 134 -5.03 -1.75 -12.57
N GLU A 135 -3.72 -1.83 -12.80
CA GLU A 135 -3.11 -2.98 -13.47
C GLU A 135 -3.31 -4.30 -12.73
N LYS A 136 -3.11 -4.30 -11.39
CA LYS A 136 -3.33 -5.50 -10.56
C LYS A 136 -4.78 -5.98 -10.66
N ARG A 137 -5.72 -5.04 -10.71
CA ARG A 137 -7.13 -5.34 -10.85
C ARG A 137 -7.48 -5.94 -12.21
N GLU A 138 -6.95 -5.39 -13.31
CA GLU A 138 -7.19 -5.93 -14.65
C GLU A 138 -6.68 -7.38 -14.76
N LYS A 139 -5.48 -7.64 -14.22
CA LYS A 139 -4.90 -8.98 -14.14
C LYS A 139 -5.79 -9.94 -13.32
N MET A 140 -6.32 -9.47 -12.20
CA MET A 140 -7.22 -10.27 -11.35
C MET A 140 -8.57 -10.54 -12.02
N GLY A 141 -9.17 -9.53 -12.67
CA GLY A 141 -10.42 -9.69 -13.41
C GLY A 141 -10.29 -10.68 -14.57
N GLY A 142 -9.17 -10.61 -15.32
CA GLY A 142 -8.85 -11.59 -16.35
C GLY A 142 -8.70 -13.01 -15.80
N ALA A 143 -8.03 -13.17 -14.66
CA ALA A 143 -7.87 -14.47 -14.01
C ALA A 143 -9.20 -15.05 -13.47
N THR A 144 -10.08 -14.20 -12.93
CA THR A 144 -11.42 -14.61 -12.48
C THR A 144 -12.27 -15.08 -13.65
N ASN A 145 -12.30 -14.31 -14.74
CA ASN A 145 -13.04 -14.68 -15.95
C ASN A 145 -12.51 -15.99 -16.56
N ALA A 146 -11.20 -16.17 -16.62
CA ALA A 146 -10.59 -17.42 -17.10
C ALA A 146 -10.90 -18.63 -16.21
N LYS A 147 -10.95 -18.46 -14.88
CA LYS A 147 -11.38 -19.51 -13.94
C LYS A 147 -12.86 -19.85 -14.09
N GLU A 148 -13.71 -18.85 -14.32
CA GLU A 148 -15.14 -19.08 -14.58
C GLU A 148 -15.38 -19.78 -15.92
N GLU A 149 -14.64 -19.42 -16.96
CA GLU A 149 -14.67 -20.11 -18.25
C GLU A 149 -14.17 -21.56 -18.14
N ALA A 150 -13.04 -21.80 -17.47
CA ALA A 150 -12.55 -23.15 -17.23
C ALA A 150 -13.56 -24.01 -16.46
N ARG A 151 -14.18 -23.45 -15.40
CA ARG A 151 -15.22 -24.13 -14.62
C ARG A 151 -16.49 -24.42 -15.45
N ARG A 152 -16.84 -23.53 -16.39
CA ARG A 152 -17.94 -23.77 -17.33
C ARG A 152 -17.63 -24.88 -18.33
N VAL A 153 -16.39 -24.97 -18.82
CA VAL A 153 -15.97 -26.04 -19.75
C VAL A 153 -15.91 -27.39 -19.03
N GLU A 154 -15.40 -27.43 -17.79
CA GLU A 154 -15.36 -28.65 -16.97
C GLU A 154 -16.76 -29.15 -16.58
N GLY A 155 -17.69 -28.25 -16.25
CA GLY A 155 -19.07 -28.60 -15.89
C GLY A 155 -19.95 -29.11 -17.05
N VAL A 156 -19.48 -29.00 -18.30
CA VAL A 156 -20.17 -29.54 -19.49
C VAL A 156 -19.71 -30.98 -19.79
N GLY A 157 -18.61 -31.46 -19.19
CA GLY A 157 -18.06 -32.80 -19.40
C GLY A 157 -18.65 -33.91 -18.51
N GLU A 158 -19.50 -33.58 -17.54
CA GLU A 158 -20.06 -34.52 -16.56
C GLU A 158 -21.51 -34.98 -16.86
N THR A 159 -22.08 -34.57 -18.00
CA THR A 159 -23.48 -34.87 -18.39
C THR A 159 -23.64 -35.80 -19.60
N THR A 160 -22.70 -36.73 -19.83
CA THR A 160 -22.85 -37.84 -20.80
C THR A 160 -22.56 -39.18 -20.18
#